data_AF-A0A936SR26-F1
#
_entry.id   AF-A0A936SR26-F1
#
_cell.length_a   1.000
_cell.length_b   1.000
_cell.length_c   1.000
_cell.angle_alpha   90.00
_cell.angle_beta   90.00
_cell.angle_gamma   90.00
#
_symmetry.space_group_name_H-M   'P 1'
#
loop_
_entity.id
_entity.type
_entity.pdbx_description
1 polymer ?
#
loop_
_entity_poly.entity_id
_entity_poly.type
_entity_poly.pdbx_seq_one_letter_code
_entity_poly.pdbx_strand_id
1 'polypeptide(L)'
;MLRSLTHIQPILAAITHAGGRPHVVGGAVRDILRGLPAKDIDIEVYGLPIDRLAELLAGFGRVDAVGRSFGILKLRLPGGHELDVSLPRRENKVGAGHRGFLAAPDPTMTPHEAAARRDFTFNAMAITPAGELLDFFGGVADLEAGIIRHTTAAFAEDPLRVLRAMQFAARLDMRLAPETAALCRALLPEAPHLALERVWGEWQKWAYASTRPSAGLRVLAETGWLACYPELQALVDCPQDPVYHPEGHVFIHTGHVCDAAATIAERVGLAGPERALLLLSALCHDLGKPATTEIHADGRVRSPGHAQAGLAPTTALLRRIGCPRALSEPVLPLVAEHMAHHGMAPSPRAVRRLAVRLAPATLTQWERLLEADYGGRPPRPPSAPGRPVLELAHQLGVAHGRPEPIVQGRHLLGLGLQPGPQLGALLKRAYQAQIDGAFTTVEEALAWAAQQIDGQPPAAD
;
A
#
# COMPACT_ATOMS: atom_id res chain seq x y z
N MET A 1 -26.23 7.80 -19.83
CA MET A 1 -25.14 7.78 -18.83
C MET A 1 -23.82 8.40 -19.31
N LEU A 2 -23.49 8.41 -20.60
CA LEU A 2 -22.20 8.93 -21.12
C LEU A 2 -22.10 10.45 -21.35
N ARG A 3 -23.01 11.26 -20.79
CA ARG A 3 -23.06 12.71 -21.07
C ARG A 3 -21.82 13.47 -20.58
N SER A 4 -21.14 12.94 -19.57
CA SER A 4 -19.88 13.49 -19.03
C SER A 4 -18.64 13.08 -19.82
N LEU A 5 -18.75 12.14 -20.77
CA LEU A 5 -17.65 11.59 -21.54
C LEU A 5 -17.72 12.01 -23.02
N THR A 6 -17.85 13.32 -23.27
CA THR A 6 -17.98 13.86 -24.64
C THR A 6 -16.75 13.58 -25.51
N HIS A 7 -15.56 13.56 -24.92
CA HIS A 7 -14.30 13.34 -25.61
C HIS A 7 -14.14 11.93 -26.24
N ILE A 8 -14.90 10.93 -25.78
CA ILE A 8 -14.86 9.57 -26.35
C ILE A 8 -15.97 9.30 -27.38
N GLN A 9 -17.00 10.16 -27.45
CA GLN A 9 -18.15 9.95 -28.35
C GLN A 9 -17.75 9.82 -29.83
N PRO A 10 -16.84 10.65 -30.38
CA PRO A 10 -16.39 10.49 -31.77
C PRO A 10 -15.75 9.13 -32.04
N ILE A 11 -15.02 8.60 -31.06
CA ILE A 11 -14.34 7.30 -31.15
C ILE A 11 -15.37 6.17 -31.15
N LEU A 12 -16.32 6.20 -30.21
CA LEU A 12 -17.42 5.22 -30.15
C LEU A 12 -18.24 5.20 -31.44
N ALA A 13 -18.53 6.39 -32.00
CA ALA A 13 -19.26 6.52 -33.25
C ALA A 13 -18.48 5.95 -34.45
N ALA A 14 -17.17 6.23 -34.54
CA ALA A 14 -16.34 5.71 -35.62
C ALA A 14 -16.21 4.18 -35.56
N ILE A 15 -16.00 3.61 -34.37
CA ILE A 15 -15.98 2.15 -34.19
C ILE A 15 -17.32 1.54 -34.61
N THR A 16 -18.43 2.17 -34.23
CA THR A 16 -19.78 1.72 -34.62
C THR A 16 -19.99 1.77 -36.13
N HIS A 17 -19.56 2.85 -36.79
CA HIS A 17 -19.65 3.00 -38.24
C HIS A 17 -18.81 1.96 -39.01
N ALA A 18 -17.68 1.54 -38.43
CA ALA A 18 -16.85 0.47 -38.98
C ALA A 18 -17.43 -0.94 -38.79
N GLY A 19 -18.60 -1.07 -38.15
CA GLY A 19 -19.25 -2.37 -37.88
C GLY A 19 -18.89 -2.98 -36.51
N GLY A 20 -18.13 -2.27 -35.68
CA GLY A 20 -17.84 -2.68 -34.32
C GLY A 20 -18.95 -2.33 -33.34
N ARG A 21 -18.93 -2.93 -32.16
CA ARG A 21 -19.80 -2.57 -31.03
C ARG A 21 -18.90 -2.18 -29.85
N PRO A 22 -18.67 -0.89 -29.59
CA PRO A 22 -17.81 -0.46 -28.48
C PRO A 22 -18.63 -0.26 -27.20
N HIS A 23 -18.22 -0.85 -26.10
CA HIS A 23 -18.83 -0.67 -24.79
C HIS A 23 -17.83 -0.08 -23.80
N VAL A 24 -18.24 0.92 -23.02
CA VAL A 24 -17.47 1.36 -21.84
C VAL A 24 -17.67 0.32 -20.75
N VAL A 25 -16.60 -0.20 -20.16
CA VAL A 25 -16.65 -1.35 -19.24
C VAL A 25 -15.87 -1.10 -17.95
N GLY A 26 -15.99 -2.02 -16.99
CA GLY A 26 -15.08 -2.11 -15.85
C GLY A 26 -15.25 -1.01 -14.81
N GLY A 27 -14.12 -0.54 -14.27
CA GLY A 27 -14.12 0.44 -13.16
C GLY A 27 -14.77 1.76 -13.53
N ALA A 28 -14.66 2.19 -14.80
CA ALA A 28 -15.30 3.40 -15.29
C ALA A 28 -16.83 3.37 -15.11
N VAL A 29 -17.48 2.24 -15.40
CA VAL A 29 -18.94 2.10 -15.25
C VAL A 29 -19.34 2.19 -13.79
N ARG A 30 -18.65 1.46 -12.91
CA ARG A 30 -18.86 1.54 -11.45
C ARG A 30 -18.73 2.97 -10.95
N ASP A 31 -17.68 3.67 -11.36
CA ASP A 31 -17.39 5.01 -10.85
C ASP A 31 -18.41 6.04 -11.37
N ILE A 32 -18.84 5.93 -12.64
CA ILE A 32 -19.95 6.74 -13.21
C ILE A 32 -21.24 6.54 -12.41
N LEU A 33 -21.60 5.31 -12.08
CA LEU A 33 -22.81 5.01 -11.32
C LEU A 33 -22.75 5.56 -9.88
N ARG A 34 -21.55 5.71 -9.32
CA ARG A 34 -21.32 6.36 -8.02
C ARG A 34 -21.24 7.89 -8.11
N GLY A 35 -21.42 8.47 -9.30
CA GLY A 35 -21.27 9.91 -9.53
C GLY A 35 -19.82 10.41 -9.43
N LEU A 36 -18.84 9.51 -9.52
CA LEU A 36 -17.43 9.84 -9.50
C LEU A 36 -16.89 10.04 -10.92
N PRO A 37 -15.87 10.91 -11.12
CA PRO A 37 -15.18 11.00 -12.40
C PRO A 37 -14.49 9.67 -12.76
N ALA A 38 -14.77 9.14 -13.96
CA ALA A 38 -14.01 8.01 -14.50
C ALA A 38 -12.63 8.49 -14.96
N LYS A 39 -11.57 8.00 -14.32
CA LYS A 39 -10.18 8.37 -14.64
C LYS A 39 -9.57 7.45 -15.70
N ASP A 40 -9.76 6.15 -15.53
CA ASP A 40 -9.28 5.12 -16.45
C ASP A 40 -10.49 4.59 -17.24
N ILE A 41 -10.61 5.00 -18.50
CA ILE A 41 -11.72 4.60 -19.36
C ILE A 41 -11.31 3.39 -20.19
N ASP A 42 -11.92 2.26 -19.89
CA ASP A 42 -11.79 1.01 -20.64
C ASP A 42 -12.93 0.90 -21.67
N ILE A 43 -12.57 0.71 -22.95
CA ILE A 43 -13.52 0.46 -24.04
C ILE A 43 -13.28 -0.95 -24.58
N GLU A 44 -14.25 -1.83 -24.41
CA GLU A 44 -14.22 -3.17 -24.98
C GLU A 44 -14.99 -3.19 -26.30
N VAL A 45 -14.36 -3.65 -27.38
CA VAL A 45 -14.88 -3.61 -28.74
C VAL A 45 -15.18 -5.01 -29.24
N TYR A 46 -16.40 -5.22 -29.71
CA TYR A 46 -16.85 -6.48 -30.29
C TYR A 46 -17.02 -6.33 -31.81
N GLY A 47 -16.88 -7.44 -32.55
CA GLY A 47 -17.17 -7.51 -33.98
C GLY A 47 -16.11 -6.92 -34.92
N LEU A 48 -14.98 -6.43 -34.38
CA LEU A 48 -13.87 -5.92 -35.19
C LEU A 48 -12.56 -6.64 -34.87
N PRO A 49 -11.75 -6.98 -35.89
CA PRO A 49 -10.40 -7.49 -35.67
C PRO A 49 -9.48 -6.39 -35.15
N ILE A 50 -8.48 -6.77 -34.36
CA ILE A 50 -7.57 -5.84 -33.65
C ILE A 50 -6.83 -4.90 -34.61
N ASP A 51 -6.51 -5.38 -35.82
CA ASP A 51 -5.76 -4.62 -36.82
C ASP A 51 -6.60 -3.47 -37.40
N ARG A 52 -7.86 -3.76 -37.73
CA ARG A 52 -8.81 -2.74 -38.20
C ARG A 52 -9.14 -1.74 -37.11
N LEU A 53 -9.21 -2.20 -35.86
CA LEU A 53 -9.39 -1.33 -34.71
C LEU A 53 -8.18 -0.39 -34.54
N ALA A 54 -6.96 -0.91 -34.61
CA ALA A 54 -5.75 -0.09 -34.51
C ALA A 54 -5.65 0.97 -35.63
N GLU A 55 -5.94 0.59 -36.87
CA GLU A 55 -6.01 1.52 -38.02
C GLU A 55 -7.02 2.66 -37.77
N LEU A 56 -8.20 2.32 -37.26
CA LEU A 56 -9.25 3.29 -36.98
C LEU A 56 -8.85 4.25 -35.84
N LEU A 57 -8.31 3.72 -34.75
CA LEU A 57 -7.91 4.51 -33.58
C LEU A 57 -6.74 5.46 -33.90
N ALA A 58 -5.88 5.13 -34.86
CA ALA A 58 -4.80 5.99 -35.32
C ALA A 58 -5.29 7.32 -35.90
N GLY A 59 -6.55 7.39 -36.35
CA GLY A 59 -7.20 8.64 -36.78
C GLY A 59 -7.53 9.60 -35.64
N PHE A 60 -7.51 9.14 -34.39
CA PHE A 60 -7.87 9.94 -33.20
C PHE A 60 -6.68 10.32 -32.33
N GLY A 61 -5.57 9.58 -32.42
CA GLY A 61 -4.40 9.81 -31.55
C GLY A 61 -3.31 8.76 -31.73
N ARG A 62 -2.31 8.81 -30.84
CA ARG A 62 -1.19 7.87 -30.87
C ARG A 62 -1.63 6.53 -30.28
N VAL A 63 -1.57 5.48 -31.09
CA VAL A 63 -1.88 4.11 -30.68
C VAL A 63 -0.60 3.40 -30.27
N ASP A 64 -0.49 3.03 -29.00
CA ASP A 64 0.56 2.15 -28.51
C ASP A 64 0.04 0.71 -28.50
N ALA A 65 0.57 -0.11 -29.41
CA ALA A 65 0.24 -1.54 -29.53
C ALA A 65 0.96 -2.42 -28.48
N VAL A 66 1.43 -1.83 -27.38
CA VAL A 66 2.08 -2.55 -26.28
C VAL A 66 1.01 -3.37 -25.57
N GLY A 67 0.88 -4.65 -25.94
CA GLY A 67 -0.21 -5.53 -25.50
C GLY A 67 -1.12 -6.02 -26.62
N ARG A 68 -0.81 -5.74 -27.90
CA ARG A 68 -1.57 -6.23 -29.06
C ARG A 68 -1.72 -7.75 -29.09
N SER A 69 -0.71 -8.51 -28.62
CA SER A 69 -0.79 -9.96 -28.47
C SER A 69 -1.86 -10.42 -27.47
N PHE A 70 -2.29 -9.53 -26.58
CA PHE A 70 -3.36 -9.73 -25.59
C PHE A 70 -4.65 -8.99 -25.97
N GLY A 71 -4.73 -8.42 -27.18
CA GLY A 71 -5.90 -7.70 -27.67
C GLY A 71 -6.13 -6.34 -27.04
N ILE A 72 -5.11 -5.68 -26.47
CA ILE A 72 -5.22 -4.36 -25.84
C ILE A 72 -4.41 -3.32 -26.64
N LEU A 73 -5.02 -2.16 -26.88
CA LEU A 73 -4.44 -0.99 -27.53
C LEU A 73 -4.58 0.22 -26.59
N LYS A 74 -3.49 0.92 -26.32
CA LYS A 74 -3.55 2.19 -25.59
C LYS A 74 -3.66 3.34 -26.58
N LEU A 75 -4.73 4.13 -26.49
CA LEU A 75 -4.95 5.31 -27.31
C LEU A 75 -4.68 6.57 -26.50
N ARG A 76 -3.67 7.35 -26.92
CA ARG A 76 -3.39 8.66 -26.36
C ARG A 76 -3.97 9.74 -27.26
N LEU A 77 -4.96 10.47 -26.75
CA LEU A 77 -5.65 11.53 -27.48
C LEU A 77 -4.88 12.86 -27.40
N PRO A 78 -5.04 13.73 -28.40
CA PRO A 78 -4.70 15.15 -28.28
C PRO A 78 -5.37 15.74 -27.02
N GLY A 79 -4.60 16.43 -26.19
CA GLY A 79 -5.08 16.97 -24.91
C GLY A 79 -4.72 16.13 -23.68
N GLY A 80 -4.01 15.00 -23.85
CA GLY A 80 -3.40 14.25 -22.74
C GLY A 80 -4.31 13.19 -22.10
N HIS A 81 -5.48 12.93 -22.68
CA HIS A 81 -6.34 11.82 -22.25
C HIS A 81 -5.81 10.49 -22.77
N GLU A 82 -5.85 9.45 -21.93
CA GLU A 82 -5.48 8.08 -22.28
C GLU A 82 -6.69 7.15 -22.15
N LEU A 83 -6.87 6.28 -23.13
CA LEU A 83 -7.94 5.27 -23.17
C LEU A 83 -7.31 3.89 -23.40
N ASP A 84 -7.80 2.89 -22.67
CA ASP A 84 -7.47 1.49 -22.95
C ASP A 84 -8.61 0.90 -23.80
N VAL A 85 -8.30 0.53 -25.04
CA VAL A 85 -9.25 -0.07 -25.98
C VAL A 85 -8.88 -1.54 -26.18
N SER A 86 -9.79 -2.45 -25.86
CA SER A 86 -9.53 -3.88 -25.87
C SER A 86 -10.54 -4.65 -26.71
N LEU A 87 -10.15 -5.84 -27.14
CA LEU A 87 -11.09 -6.86 -27.59
C LEU A 87 -11.41 -7.81 -26.44
N PRO A 88 -12.62 -8.38 -26.39
CA PRO A 88 -12.91 -9.51 -25.51
C PRO A 88 -11.94 -10.66 -25.81
N ARG A 89 -11.61 -11.43 -24.79
CA ARG A 89 -10.58 -12.46 -24.86
C ARG A 89 -11.08 -13.79 -24.30
N ARG A 90 -10.68 -14.89 -24.93
CA ARG A 90 -10.77 -16.23 -24.32
C ARG A 90 -9.46 -16.54 -23.62
N GLU A 91 -9.54 -16.84 -22.33
CA GLU A 91 -8.41 -17.30 -21.56
C GLU A 91 -8.30 -18.82 -21.74
N ASN A 92 -7.25 -19.29 -22.42
CA ASN A 92 -6.95 -20.72 -22.50
C ASN A 92 -5.91 -21.06 -21.43
N LYS A 93 -6.28 -21.94 -20.47
CA LYS A 93 -5.34 -22.49 -19.48
C LYS A 93 -4.50 -23.58 -20.14
N VAL A 94 -3.26 -23.26 -20.50
CA VAL A 94 -2.30 -24.14 -21.19
C VAL A 94 -1.35 -24.85 -20.20
N GLY A 95 -1.50 -24.63 -18.88
CA GLY A 95 -0.69 -25.33 -17.87
C GLY A 95 -0.93 -24.85 -16.43
N ALA A 96 -0.18 -25.42 -15.48
CA ALA A 96 -0.12 -24.93 -14.10
C ALA A 96 0.77 -23.68 -14.02
N GLY A 97 0.28 -22.65 -13.30
CA GLY A 97 0.96 -21.35 -13.14
C GLY A 97 0.63 -20.29 -14.20
N HIS A 98 0.88 -19.02 -13.87
CA HIS A 98 0.47 -17.85 -14.68
C HIS A 98 1.14 -17.69 -16.05
N ARG A 99 2.20 -18.44 -16.34
CA ARG A 99 2.79 -18.46 -17.70
C ARG A 99 1.93 -19.24 -18.71
N GLY A 100 0.83 -19.85 -18.26
CA GLY A 100 -0.05 -20.69 -19.08
C GLY A 100 -1.31 -20.02 -19.62
N PHE A 101 -1.51 -18.70 -19.53
CA PHE A 101 -2.69 -18.05 -20.11
C PHE A 101 -2.36 -17.44 -21.48
N LEU A 102 -2.67 -18.17 -22.55
CA LEU A 102 -2.77 -17.54 -23.87
C LEU A 102 -4.16 -16.89 -23.93
N ALA A 103 -4.21 -15.58 -23.71
CA ALA A 103 -5.41 -14.80 -23.97
C ALA A 103 -5.51 -14.54 -25.47
N ALA A 104 -6.34 -15.30 -26.17
CA ALA A 104 -6.60 -15.08 -27.58
C ALA A 104 -7.74 -14.06 -27.71
N PRO A 105 -7.54 -12.94 -28.44
CA PRO A 105 -8.62 -12.02 -28.77
C PRO A 105 -9.73 -12.77 -29.53
N ASP A 106 -10.97 -12.64 -29.06
CA ASP A 106 -12.15 -13.24 -29.69
C ASP A 106 -13.21 -12.15 -29.91
N PRO A 107 -13.09 -11.36 -30.98
CA PRO A 107 -14.05 -10.28 -31.26
C PRO A 107 -15.49 -10.79 -31.49
N THR A 108 -15.70 -12.10 -31.66
CA THR A 108 -17.04 -12.70 -31.86
C THR A 108 -17.75 -13.00 -30.55
N MET A 109 -17.05 -12.96 -29.41
CA MET A 109 -17.62 -13.16 -28.08
C MET A 109 -18.80 -12.22 -27.84
N THR A 110 -19.82 -12.70 -27.13
CA THR A 110 -20.94 -11.85 -26.72
C THR A 110 -20.60 -11.00 -25.49
N PRO A 111 -21.25 -9.84 -25.29
CA PRO A 111 -21.07 -9.05 -24.08
C PRO A 111 -21.37 -9.82 -22.78
N HIS A 112 -22.36 -10.72 -22.82
CA HIS A 112 -22.67 -11.60 -21.70
C HIS A 112 -21.52 -12.57 -21.37
N GLU A 113 -20.94 -13.25 -22.36
CA GLU A 113 -19.78 -14.13 -22.17
C GLU A 113 -18.55 -13.38 -21.66
N ALA A 114 -18.29 -12.18 -22.17
CA ALA A 114 -17.18 -11.34 -21.73
C ALA A 114 -17.38 -10.89 -20.28
N ALA A 115 -18.58 -10.44 -19.92
CA ALA A 115 -18.94 -10.06 -18.56
C ALA A 115 -18.88 -11.26 -17.59
N ALA A 116 -19.28 -12.46 -18.02
CA ALA A 116 -19.24 -13.68 -17.21
C ALA A 116 -17.83 -14.07 -16.74
N ARG A 117 -16.80 -13.64 -17.48
CA ARG A 117 -15.39 -13.93 -17.18
C ARG A 117 -14.72 -12.87 -16.30
N ARG A 118 -15.39 -11.74 -16.02
CA ARG A 118 -14.86 -10.69 -15.14
C ARG A 118 -14.89 -11.12 -13.68
N ASP A 119 -14.20 -10.35 -12.84
CA ASP A 119 -14.03 -10.67 -11.42
C ASP A 119 -15.33 -10.55 -10.63
N PHE A 120 -15.92 -9.36 -10.57
CA PHE A 120 -17.07 -9.08 -9.71
C PHE A 120 -18.21 -8.49 -10.51
N THR A 121 -19.45 -8.74 -10.05
CA THR A 121 -20.69 -8.28 -10.68
C THR A 121 -20.66 -6.78 -11.00
N PHE A 122 -20.23 -5.95 -10.05
CA PHE A 122 -20.14 -4.50 -10.22
C PHE A 122 -19.06 -4.03 -11.22
N ASN A 123 -18.06 -4.85 -11.54
CA ASN A 123 -17.05 -4.57 -12.56
C ASN A 123 -17.38 -5.26 -13.90
N ALA A 124 -18.45 -6.06 -13.94
CA ALA A 124 -18.94 -6.79 -15.10
C ALA A 124 -20.02 -6.04 -15.89
N MET A 125 -20.38 -4.84 -15.44
CA MET A 125 -21.30 -3.95 -16.13
C MET A 125 -20.64 -3.25 -17.32
N ALA A 126 -21.47 -2.88 -18.29
CA ALA A 126 -21.05 -2.16 -19.48
C ALA A 126 -22.04 -1.05 -19.85
N ILE A 127 -21.59 0.02 -20.50
CA ILE A 127 -22.45 1.07 -21.05
C ILE A 127 -22.28 1.13 -22.57
N THR A 128 -23.38 1.03 -23.30
CA THR A 128 -23.39 1.11 -24.77
C THR A 128 -23.21 2.56 -25.26
N PRO A 129 -22.90 2.80 -26.54
CA PRO A 129 -22.79 4.16 -27.09
C PRO A 129 -24.11 4.95 -26.98
N ALA A 130 -25.25 4.27 -27.01
CA ALA A 130 -26.57 4.87 -26.77
C ALA A 130 -26.78 5.28 -25.29
N GLY A 131 -25.88 4.87 -24.40
CA GLY A 131 -25.91 5.18 -22.97
C GLY A 131 -26.78 4.24 -22.16
N GLU A 132 -27.12 3.07 -22.70
CA GLU A 132 -27.81 1.96 -22.03
C GLU A 132 -26.83 1.19 -21.14
N LEU A 133 -27.27 0.83 -19.94
CA LEU A 133 -26.51 0.00 -19.01
C LEU A 133 -26.81 -1.49 -19.26
N LEU A 134 -25.77 -2.26 -19.54
CA LEU A 134 -25.80 -3.72 -19.59
C LEU A 134 -25.33 -4.27 -18.24
N ASP A 135 -26.25 -4.87 -17.50
CA ASP A 135 -25.97 -5.53 -16.21
C ASP A 135 -26.56 -6.95 -16.21
N PHE A 136 -25.74 -7.92 -16.59
CA PHE A 136 -26.16 -9.33 -16.70
C PHE A 136 -26.14 -10.09 -15.37
N PHE A 137 -25.44 -9.57 -14.36
CA PHE A 137 -25.14 -10.30 -13.12
C PHE A 137 -25.58 -9.57 -11.85
N GLY A 138 -26.35 -8.49 -11.97
CA GLY A 138 -26.87 -7.74 -10.82
C GLY A 138 -25.82 -6.85 -10.14
N GLY A 139 -24.85 -6.35 -10.91
CA GLY A 139 -23.79 -5.47 -10.44
C GLY A 139 -24.29 -4.15 -9.84
N VAL A 140 -25.42 -3.61 -10.31
CA VAL A 140 -26.02 -2.40 -9.71
C VAL A 140 -26.49 -2.69 -8.29
N ALA A 141 -27.26 -3.76 -8.11
CA ALA A 141 -27.80 -4.13 -6.79
C ALA A 141 -26.69 -4.47 -5.80
N ASP A 142 -25.66 -5.20 -6.22
CA ASP A 142 -24.51 -5.51 -5.37
C ASP A 142 -23.70 -4.24 -5.03
N LEU A 143 -23.55 -3.30 -5.96
CA LEU A 143 -22.86 -2.03 -5.71
C LEU A 143 -23.60 -1.18 -4.69
N GLU A 144 -24.93 -1.08 -4.80
CA GLU A 144 -25.80 -0.37 -3.85
C GLU A 144 -25.81 -1.03 -2.47
N ALA A 145 -25.80 -2.37 -2.42
CA ALA A 145 -25.78 -3.13 -1.18
C ALA A 145 -24.39 -3.22 -0.53
N GLY A 146 -23.33 -2.75 -1.21
CA GLY A 146 -21.96 -2.85 -0.72
C GLY A 146 -21.44 -4.29 -0.70
N ILE A 147 -21.81 -5.12 -1.69
CA ILE A 147 -21.48 -6.54 -1.77
C ILE A 147 -20.47 -6.82 -2.88
N ILE A 148 -19.42 -7.57 -2.56
CA ILE A 148 -18.47 -8.14 -3.51
C ILE A 148 -18.92 -9.55 -3.83
N ARG A 149 -19.47 -9.73 -5.03
CA ARG A 149 -19.93 -11.02 -5.53
C ARG A 149 -19.22 -11.39 -6.83
N HIS A 150 -18.79 -12.64 -6.95
CA HIS A 150 -18.27 -13.15 -8.21
C HIS A 150 -19.37 -13.24 -9.27
N THR A 151 -18.99 -13.15 -10.55
CA THR A 151 -19.91 -13.24 -11.69
C THR A 151 -20.38 -14.67 -11.93
N THR A 152 -19.43 -15.58 -12.18
CA THR A 152 -19.67 -17.00 -12.49
C THR A 152 -18.51 -17.87 -12.02
N ALA A 153 -18.60 -19.18 -12.22
CA ALA A 153 -17.51 -20.12 -11.95
C ALA A 153 -16.18 -19.78 -12.66
N ALA A 154 -16.22 -18.99 -13.75
CA ALA A 154 -15.01 -18.47 -14.42
C ALA A 154 -14.14 -17.60 -13.49
N PHE A 155 -14.66 -17.16 -12.33
CA PHE A 155 -13.87 -16.55 -11.28
C PHE A 155 -12.65 -17.39 -10.85
N ALA A 156 -12.80 -18.72 -10.85
CA ALA A 156 -11.71 -19.64 -10.50
C ALA A 156 -10.56 -19.67 -11.52
N GLU A 157 -10.72 -19.05 -12.69
CA GLU A 157 -9.67 -19.00 -13.72
C GLU A 157 -8.45 -18.16 -13.27
N ASP A 158 -8.63 -17.15 -12.40
CA ASP A 158 -7.52 -16.33 -11.88
C ASP A 158 -7.54 -16.21 -10.35
N PRO A 159 -6.70 -16.96 -9.61
CA PRO A 159 -6.65 -16.91 -8.15
C PRO A 159 -6.28 -15.53 -7.59
N LEU A 160 -5.70 -14.62 -8.40
CA LEU A 160 -5.44 -13.26 -7.97
C LEU A 160 -6.74 -12.52 -7.58
N ARG A 161 -7.89 -12.95 -8.09
CA ARG A 161 -9.18 -12.31 -7.79
C ARG A 161 -9.53 -12.34 -6.29
N VAL A 162 -8.95 -13.25 -5.50
CA VAL A 162 -9.11 -13.20 -4.04
C VAL A 162 -8.42 -11.98 -3.43
N LEU A 163 -7.21 -11.64 -3.89
CA LEU A 163 -6.53 -10.42 -3.47
C LEU A 163 -7.19 -9.16 -4.03
N ARG A 164 -7.82 -9.26 -5.22
CA ARG A 164 -8.68 -8.19 -5.74
C ARG A 164 -9.89 -7.94 -4.85
N ALA A 165 -10.53 -9.00 -4.34
CA ALA A 165 -11.62 -8.88 -3.37
C ALA A 165 -11.13 -8.18 -2.09
N MET A 166 -9.96 -8.56 -1.58
CA MET A 166 -9.33 -7.92 -0.42
C MET A 166 -9.14 -6.41 -0.62
N GLN A 167 -8.53 -5.98 -1.72
CA GLN A 167 -8.32 -4.54 -1.92
C GLN A 167 -9.61 -3.79 -2.27
N PHE A 168 -10.60 -4.41 -2.93
CA PHE A 168 -11.89 -3.75 -3.19
C PHE A 168 -12.70 -3.58 -1.90
N ALA A 169 -12.73 -4.59 -1.03
CA ALA A 169 -13.38 -4.49 0.27
C ALA A 169 -12.82 -3.31 1.05
N ALA A 170 -11.49 -3.15 1.02
CA ALA A 170 -10.83 -2.07 1.72
C ALA A 170 -11.01 -0.68 1.09
N ARG A 171 -11.01 -0.58 -0.25
CA ARG A 171 -11.17 0.69 -0.99
C ARG A 171 -12.60 1.19 -1.07
N LEU A 172 -13.56 0.27 -1.09
CA LEU A 172 -14.96 0.59 -1.33
C LEU A 172 -15.83 0.43 -0.07
N ASP A 173 -15.24 -0.04 1.03
CA ASP A 173 -15.95 -0.41 2.27
C ASP A 173 -17.11 -1.39 2.00
N MET A 174 -16.77 -2.47 1.28
CA MET A 174 -17.72 -3.49 0.85
C MET A 174 -17.45 -4.83 1.55
N ARG A 175 -18.47 -5.69 1.57
CA ARG A 175 -18.45 -7.01 2.22
C ARG A 175 -18.46 -8.13 1.19
N LEU A 176 -17.82 -9.24 1.48
CA LEU A 176 -17.80 -10.39 0.58
C LEU A 176 -19.11 -11.18 0.68
N ALA A 177 -19.69 -11.57 -0.46
CA ALA A 177 -20.84 -12.47 -0.47
C ALA A 177 -20.43 -13.87 0.03
N PRO A 178 -21.25 -14.58 0.81
CA PRO A 178 -20.90 -15.90 1.37
C PRO A 178 -20.49 -16.95 0.34
N GLU A 179 -21.18 -17.02 -0.79
CA GLU A 179 -20.83 -17.94 -1.88
C GLU A 179 -19.51 -17.57 -2.56
N THR A 180 -19.17 -16.27 -2.58
CA THR A 180 -17.88 -15.80 -3.10
C THR A 180 -16.76 -16.14 -2.12
N ALA A 181 -17.01 -16.04 -0.82
CA ALA A 181 -16.07 -16.48 0.21
C ALA A 181 -15.75 -17.99 0.08
N ALA A 182 -16.78 -18.82 -0.16
CA ALA A 182 -16.62 -20.24 -0.38
C ALA A 182 -15.77 -20.55 -1.63
N LEU A 183 -16.03 -19.86 -2.74
CA LEU A 183 -15.23 -20.01 -3.97
C LEU A 183 -13.77 -19.56 -3.77
N CYS A 184 -13.54 -18.42 -3.12
CA CYS A 184 -12.20 -17.94 -2.80
C CYS A 184 -11.42 -18.95 -1.94
N ARG A 185 -12.07 -19.61 -0.99
CA ARG A 185 -11.46 -20.65 -0.16
C ARG A 185 -10.98 -21.84 -0.97
N ALA A 186 -11.74 -22.26 -1.98
CA ALA A 186 -11.35 -23.34 -2.89
C ALA A 186 -10.09 -23.00 -3.72
N LEU A 187 -9.76 -21.72 -3.88
CA LEU A 187 -8.59 -21.25 -4.63
C LEU A 187 -7.30 -21.16 -3.80
N LEU A 188 -7.37 -21.39 -2.49
CA LEU A 188 -6.19 -21.32 -1.61
C LEU A 188 -4.99 -22.15 -2.09
N PRO A 189 -5.15 -23.39 -2.60
CA PRO A 189 -4.03 -24.18 -3.10
C PRO A 189 -3.28 -23.55 -4.29
N GLU A 190 -3.92 -22.64 -5.04
CA GLU A 190 -3.32 -21.96 -6.18
C GLU A 190 -2.52 -20.71 -5.78
N ALA A 191 -2.67 -20.23 -4.54
CA ALA A 191 -2.03 -19.00 -4.07
C ALA A 191 -0.48 -18.99 -4.19
N PRO A 192 0.25 -20.11 -3.92
CA PRO A 192 1.70 -20.15 -4.10
C PRO A 192 2.18 -19.97 -5.55
N HIS A 193 1.29 -20.12 -6.53
CA HIS A 193 1.61 -19.95 -7.95
C HIS A 193 1.41 -18.50 -8.46
N LEU A 194 0.93 -17.60 -7.59
CA LEU A 194 0.80 -16.19 -7.91
C LEU A 194 2.18 -15.54 -8.10
N ALA A 195 2.33 -14.77 -9.18
CA ALA A 195 3.53 -13.96 -9.38
C ALA A 195 3.59 -12.84 -8.34
N LEU A 196 4.77 -12.65 -7.74
CA LEU A 196 4.96 -11.73 -6.61
C LEU A 196 4.62 -10.28 -6.98
N GLU A 197 4.90 -9.86 -8.22
CA GLU A 197 4.57 -8.53 -8.74
C GLU A 197 3.05 -8.31 -8.81
N ARG A 198 2.29 -9.37 -9.12
CA ARG A 198 0.82 -9.32 -9.13
C ARG A 198 0.26 -9.24 -7.71
N VAL A 199 0.84 -10.02 -6.78
CA VAL A 199 0.50 -9.96 -5.35
C VAL A 199 0.73 -8.55 -4.81
N TRP A 200 1.91 -7.98 -5.07
CA TRP A 200 2.22 -6.60 -4.69
C TRP A 200 1.24 -5.62 -5.33
N GLY A 201 0.88 -5.79 -6.61
CA GLY A 201 -0.07 -4.90 -7.28
C GLY A 201 -1.43 -4.77 -6.56
N GLU A 202 -1.91 -5.84 -5.91
CA GLU A 202 -3.15 -5.76 -5.13
C GLU A 202 -2.93 -5.20 -3.71
N TRP A 203 -1.82 -5.56 -3.04
CA TRP A 203 -1.44 -4.94 -1.76
C TRP A 203 -1.12 -3.45 -1.89
N GLN A 204 -0.55 -3.03 -3.00
CA GLN A 204 -0.28 -1.62 -3.32
C GLN A 204 -1.59 -0.85 -3.41
N LYS A 205 -2.60 -1.37 -4.12
CA LYS A 205 -3.92 -0.74 -4.19
C LYS A 205 -4.59 -0.67 -2.82
N TRP A 206 -4.46 -1.72 -2.00
CA TRP A 206 -4.90 -1.70 -0.61
C TRP A 206 -4.20 -0.57 0.16
N ALA A 207 -2.88 -0.47 0.11
CA ALA A 207 -2.13 0.55 0.85
C ALA A 207 -2.37 1.98 0.33
N TYR A 208 -2.58 2.15 -0.98
CA TYR A 208 -2.66 3.48 -1.63
C TYR A 208 -4.05 4.09 -1.59
N ALA A 209 -5.11 3.28 -1.49
CA ALA A 209 -6.47 3.77 -1.74
C ALA A 209 -7.54 3.25 -0.77
N SER A 210 -7.17 2.46 0.24
CA SER A 210 -8.17 1.94 1.18
C SER A 210 -8.84 3.04 2.00
N THR A 211 -10.17 3.02 2.04
CA THR A 211 -11.01 3.82 2.93
C THR A 211 -11.25 3.08 4.25
N ARG A 212 -11.41 1.76 4.19
CA ARG A 212 -11.56 0.84 5.33
C ARG A 212 -10.60 -0.35 5.21
N PRO A 213 -9.29 -0.16 5.39
CA PRO A 213 -8.27 -1.23 5.37
C PRO A 213 -8.67 -2.54 6.05
N SER A 214 -9.35 -2.46 7.20
CA SER A 214 -9.80 -3.62 7.98
C SER A 214 -10.77 -4.52 7.24
N ALA A 215 -11.60 -3.99 6.33
CA ALA A 215 -12.50 -4.80 5.51
C ALA A 215 -11.72 -5.74 4.58
N GLY A 216 -10.57 -5.30 4.04
CA GLY A 216 -9.69 -6.16 3.26
C GLY A 216 -9.05 -7.28 4.10
N LEU A 217 -8.59 -6.96 5.30
CA LEU A 217 -8.05 -7.99 6.21
C LEU A 217 -9.12 -9.03 6.59
N ARG A 218 -10.37 -8.57 6.78
CA ARG A 218 -11.52 -9.45 7.01
C ARG A 218 -11.76 -10.41 5.84
N VAL A 219 -11.65 -9.94 4.59
CA VAL A 219 -11.73 -10.82 3.41
C VAL A 219 -10.68 -11.93 3.46
N LEU A 220 -9.44 -11.63 3.83
CA LEU A 220 -8.40 -12.66 3.95
C LEU A 220 -8.77 -13.70 5.02
N ALA A 221 -9.38 -13.27 6.13
CA ALA A 221 -9.83 -14.16 7.19
C ALA A 221 -11.00 -15.05 6.76
N GLU A 222 -12.07 -14.45 6.22
CA GLU A 222 -13.31 -15.15 5.79
C GLU A 222 -13.04 -16.20 4.70
N THR A 223 -12.10 -15.91 3.81
CA THR A 223 -11.71 -16.80 2.71
C THR A 223 -10.67 -17.85 3.11
N GLY A 224 -10.07 -17.76 4.30
CA GLY A 224 -8.96 -18.61 4.73
C GLY A 224 -7.61 -18.27 4.11
N TRP A 225 -7.53 -17.19 3.30
CA TRP A 225 -6.30 -16.74 2.66
C TRP A 225 -5.30 -16.08 3.62
N LEU A 226 -5.67 -15.86 4.90
CA LEU A 226 -4.67 -15.58 5.94
C LEU A 226 -3.59 -16.66 6.04
N ALA A 227 -3.86 -17.90 5.63
CA ALA A 227 -2.85 -18.97 5.57
C ALA A 227 -1.67 -18.64 4.64
N CYS A 228 -1.87 -17.75 3.67
CA CYS A 228 -0.80 -17.23 2.82
C CYS A 228 0.11 -16.25 3.55
N TYR A 229 -0.28 -15.75 4.73
CA TYR A 229 0.43 -14.72 5.51
C TYR A 229 0.54 -15.16 6.98
N PRO A 230 1.42 -16.13 7.30
CA PRO A 230 1.56 -16.67 8.66
C PRO A 230 1.79 -15.58 9.71
N GLU A 231 2.46 -14.49 9.34
CA GLU A 231 2.74 -13.34 10.18
C GLU A 231 1.45 -12.64 10.63
N LEU A 232 0.47 -12.49 9.73
CA LEU A 232 -0.85 -11.94 10.04
C LEU A 232 -1.76 -12.97 10.72
N GLN A 233 -1.68 -14.23 10.31
CA GLN A 233 -2.50 -15.28 10.91
C GLN A 233 -2.17 -15.49 12.39
N ALA A 234 -0.90 -15.36 12.78
CA ALA A 234 -0.48 -15.43 14.18
C ALA A 234 -1.14 -14.38 15.08
N LEU A 235 -1.66 -13.28 14.51
CA LEU A 235 -2.34 -12.23 15.28
C LEU A 235 -3.78 -12.59 15.66
N VAL A 236 -4.42 -13.55 14.96
CA VAL A 236 -5.86 -13.82 15.06
C VAL A 236 -6.26 -14.22 16.48
N ASP A 237 -5.52 -15.18 17.05
CA ASP A 237 -5.80 -15.73 18.37
C ASP A 237 -4.91 -15.11 19.47
N CYS A 238 -4.03 -14.19 19.12
CA CYS A 238 -3.12 -13.54 20.07
C CYS A 238 -3.94 -12.64 21.02
N PRO A 239 -4.02 -12.95 22.32
CA PRO A 239 -4.82 -12.16 23.27
C PRO A 239 -4.16 -10.81 23.56
N GLN A 240 -4.96 -9.88 24.07
CA GLN A 240 -4.50 -8.59 24.58
C GLN A 240 -5.15 -8.30 25.94
N ASP A 241 -4.58 -7.36 26.70
CA ASP A 241 -5.16 -6.94 27.98
C ASP A 241 -6.48 -6.19 27.71
N PRO A 242 -7.64 -6.69 28.18
CA PRO A 242 -8.95 -6.12 27.86
C PRO A 242 -9.16 -4.71 28.44
N VAL A 243 -8.37 -4.29 29.43
CA VAL A 243 -8.40 -2.92 29.95
C VAL A 243 -7.81 -1.97 28.91
N TYR A 244 -6.66 -2.31 28.32
CA TYR A 244 -5.98 -1.44 27.36
C TYR A 244 -6.48 -1.63 25.92
N HIS A 245 -6.93 -2.83 25.60
CA HIS A 245 -7.39 -3.30 24.30
C HIS A 245 -8.80 -3.91 24.38
N PRO A 246 -9.83 -3.09 24.68
CA PRO A 246 -11.22 -3.56 24.76
C PRO A 246 -11.77 -4.11 23.43
N GLU A 247 -11.13 -3.78 22.31
CA GLU A 247 -11.46 -4.28 20.97
C GLU A 247 -11.14 -5.76 20.76
N GLY A 248 -10.32 -6.37 21.63
CA GLY A 248 -10.02 -7.80 21.62
C GLY A 248 -8.62 -8.14 21.09
N HIS A 249 -8.55 -9.21 20.30
CA HIS A 249 -7.29 -9.81 19.83
C HIS A 249 -6.46 -8.88 18.95
N VAL A 250 -5.16 -9.17 18.83
CA VAL A 250 -4.19 -8.35 18.08
C VAL A 250 -4.60 -8.14 16.62
N PHE A 251 -5.21 -9.13 15.95
CA PHE A 251 -5.68 -8.98 14.58
C PHE A 251 -6.79 -7.92 14.43
N ILE A 252 -7.74 -7.90 15.38
CA ILE A 252 -8.83 -6.92 15.39
C ILE A 252 -8.26 -5.51 15.63
N HIS A 253 -7.37 -5.40 16.61
CA HIS A 253 -6.65 -4.15 16.89
C HIS A 253 -5.88 -3.66 15.67
N THR A 254 -5.09 -4.52 15.03
CA THR A 254 -4.32 -4.19 13.81
C THR A 254 -5.24 -3.65 12.70
N GLY A 255 -6.42 -4.26 12.52
CA GLY A 255 -7.44 -3.73 11.60
C GLY A 255 -7.88 -2.30 11.94
N HIS A 256 -8.19 -2.04 13.21
CA HIS A 256 -8.55 -0.70 13.68
C HIS A 256 -7.41 0.32 13.53
N VAL A 257 -6.17 -0.08 13.82
CA VAL A 257 -4.98 0.76 13.62
C VAL A 257 -4.80 1.12 12.13
N CYS A 258 -5.03 0.15 11.22
CA CYS A 258 -5.00 0.42 9.80
C CYS A 258 -6.12 1.40 9.37
N ASP A 259 -7.33 1.27 9.89
CA ASP A 259 -8.44 2.20 9.61
C ASP A 259 -8.14 3.62 10.14
N ALA A 260 -7.53 3.73 11.32
CA ALA A 260 -7.07 5.00 11.88
C ALA A 260 -5.97 5.62 11.02
N ALA A 261 -4.99 4.82 10.58
CA ALA A 261 -3.94 5.24 9.66
C ALA A 261 -4.50 5.75 8.31
N ALA A 262 -5.51 5.09 7.75
CA ALA A 262 -6.19 5.56 6.53
C ALA A 262 -6.86 6.93 6.72
N THR A 263 -7.50 7.13 7.87
CA THR A 263 -8.15 8.40 8.27
C THR A 263 -7.11 9.52 8.46
N ILE A 264 -6.01 9.23 9.15
CA ILE A 264 -4.89 10.16 9.36
C ILE A 264 -4.28 10.57 8.02
N ALA A 265 -4.04 9.60 7.15
CA ALA A 265 -3.47 9.84 5.83
C ALA A 265 -4.38 10.73 4.96
N GLU A 266 -5.71 10.56 5.01
CA GLU A 266 -6.63 11.49 4.34
C GLU A 266 -6.55 12.90 4.96
N ARG A 267 -6.65 12.99 6.29
CA ARG A 267 -6.63 14.26 7.03
C ARG A 267 -5.39 15.09 6.73
N VAL A 268 -4.23 14.46 6.53
CA VAL A 268 -2.95 15.14 6.27
C VAL A 268 -2.51 15.07 4.81
N GLY A 269 -3.39 14.62 3.90
CA GLY A 269 -3.18 14.64 2.45
C GLY A 269 -2.09 13.69 1.93
N LEU A 270 -1.85 12.55 2.61
CA LEU A 270 -0.89 11.55 2.14
C LEU A 270 -1.47 10.74 0.99
N ALA A 271 -0.66 10.58 -0.06
CA ALA A 271 -0.98 9.75 -1.22
C ALA A 271 0.20 8.85 -1.60
N GLY A 272 -0.08 7.84 -2.43
CA GLY A 272 0.95 7.01 -3.05
C GLY A 272 1.91 6.36 -2.03
N PRO A 273 3.23 6.40 -2.26
CA PRO A 273 4.24 5.79 -1.40
C PRO A 273 4.17 6.25 0.08
N GLU A 274 3.90 7.52 0.35
CA GLU A 274 3.88 8.04 1.73
C GLU A 274 2.67 7.51 2.52
N ARG A 275 1.51 7.44 1.87
CA ARG A 275 0.33 6.78 2.45
C ARG A 275 0.62 5.32 2.71
N ALA A 276 1.22 4.63 1.73
CA ALA A 276 1.52 3.21 1.85
C ALA A 276 2.48 2.90 2.99
N LEU A 277 3.49 3.75 3.20
CA LEU A 277 4.41 3.63 4.33
C LEU A 277 3.66 3.64 5.67
N LEU A 278 2.71 4.57 5.87
CA LEU A 278 1.91 4.61 7.10
C LEU A 278 1.04 3.37 7.26
N LEU A 279 0.32 2.95 6.21
CA LEU A 279 -0.56 1.78 6.26
C LEU A 279 0.19 0.47 6.48
N LEU A 280 1.35 0.29 5.84
CA LEU A 280 2.19 -0.90 6.05
C LEU A 280 2.83 -0.90 7.44
N SER A 281 3.21 0.27 7.97
CA SER A 281 3.70 0.38 9.35
C SER A 281 2.61 0.03 10.36
N ALA A 282 1.38 0.52 10.14
CA ALA A 282 0.21 0.18 10.94
C ALA A 282 -0.09 -1.33 10.89
N LEU A 283 -0.02 -1.96 9.71
CA LEU A 283 -0.21 -3.40 9.55
C LEU A 283 0.84 -4.22 10.31
N CYS A 284 2.07 -3.72 10.42
CA CYS A 284 3.20 -4.47 10.93
C CYS A 284 3.57 -4.21 12.40
N HIS A 285 3.08 -3.13 13.01
CA HIS A 285 3.58 -2.63 14.30
C HIS A 285 3.59 -3.68 15.42
N ASP A 286 2.59 -4.57 15.42
CA ASP A 286 2.34 -5.55 16.47
C ASP A 286 2.69 -6.99 16.10
N LEU A 287 3.37 -7.22 14.97
CA LEU A 287 3.72 -8.58 14.52
C LEU A 287 4.62 -9.36 15.48
N GLY A 288 5.25 -8.68 16.44
CA GLY A 288 6.04 -9.32 17.49
C GLY A 288 5.23 -9.80 18.70
N LYS A 289 3.96 -9.40 18.85
CA LYS A 289 3.12 -9.79 20.01
C LYS A 289 2.98 -11.30 20.13
N PRO A 290 2.64 -12.08 19.07
CA PRO A 290 2.44 -13.54 19.22
C PRO A 290 3.62 -14.29 19.83
N ALA A 291 4.86 -13.83 19.59
CA ALA A 291 6.07 -14.46 20.12
C ALA A 291 6.48 -13.96 21.52
N THR A 292 5.83 -12.91 22.04
CA THR A 292 6.20 -12.24 23.29
C THR A 292 5.05 -12.08 24.27
N THR A 293 3.83 -12.43 23.88
CA THR A 293 2.64 -12.32 24.73
C THR A 293 2.63 -13.38 25.82
N GLU A 294 2.54 -12.94 27.07
CA GLU A 294 2.46 -13.77 28.26
C GLU A 294 1.29 -13.34 29.14
N ILE A 295 0.67 -14.33 29.82
CA ILE A 295 -0.32 -14.08 30.88
C ILE A 295 0.42 -14.13 32.21
N HIS A 296 0.49 -12.99 32.89
CA HIS A 296 1.20 -12.88 34.16
C HIS A 296 0.35 -13.38 35.35
N ALA A 297 0.99 -13.57 36.51
CA ALA A 297 0.34 -14.05 37.73
C ALA A 297 -0.82 -13.16 38.23
N ASP A 298 -0.83 -11.87 37.84
CA ASP A 298 -1.91 -10.92 38.11
C ASP A 298 -3.08 -11.02 37.10
N GLY A 299 -3.04 -12.02 36.21
CA GLY A 299 -4.02 -12.23 35.14
C GLY A 299 -3.89 -11.25 33.98
N ARG A 300 -2.90 -10.32 34.01
CA ARG A 300 -2.73 -9.33 32.94
C ARG A 300 -1.93 -9.90 31.79
N VAL A 301 -2.38 -9.60 30.58
CA VAL A 301 -1.70 -9.98 29.33
C VAL A 301 -0.69 -8.89 29.00
N ARG A 302 0.58 -9.23 28.86
CA ARG A 302 1.63 -8.27 28.45
C ARG A 302 2.46 -8.86 27.33
N SER A 303 3.06 -8.00 26.52
CA SER A 303 3.92 -8.38 25.39
C SER A 303 5.25 -7.63 25.45
N PRO A 304 6.12 -7.92 26.44
CA PRO A 304 7.40 -7.23 26.60
C PRO A 304 8.29 -7.41 25.36
N GLY A 305 8.84 -6.30 24.86
CA GLY A 305 9.79 -6.34 23.75
C GLY A 305 9.18 -6.64 22.37
N HIS A 306 7.85 -6.69 22.22
CA HIS A 306 7.19 -7.02 20.94
C HIS A 306 7.63 -6.11 19.78
N ALA A 307 7.91 -4.82 20.04
CA ALA A 307 8.39 -3.90 19.00
C ALA A 307 9.68 -4.39 18.32
N GLN A 308 10.66 -4.89 19.11
CA GLN A 308 11.91 -5.44 18.57
C GLN A 308 11.71 -6.84 18.00
N ALA A 309 10.94 -7.69 18.69
CA ALA A 309 10.60 -9.02 18.19
C ALA A 309 9.82 -8.98 16.86
N GLY A 310 9.12 -7.88 16.58
CA GLY A 310 8.34 -7.64 15.36
C GLY A 310 9.18 -7.42 14.11
N LEU A 311 10.49 -7.15 14.21
CA LEU A 311 11.34 -6.88 13.05
C LEU A 311 11.44 -8.06 12.08
N ALA A 312 11.64 -9.27 12.61
CA ALA A 312 11.73 -10.49 11.81
C ALA A 312 10.42 -10.81 11.05
N PRO A 313 9.24 -10.90 11.71
CA PRO A 313 7.98 -11.13 11.00
C PRO A 313 7.59 -9.97 10.08
N THR A 314 7.89 -8.71 10.44
CA THR A 314 7.69 -7.57 9.53
C THR A 314 8.48 -7.75 8.24
N THR A 315 9.77 -8.08 8.34
CA THR A 315 10.62 -8.32 7.16
C THR A 315 10.09 -9.49 6.32
N ALA A 316 9.64 -10.57 6.96
CA ALA A 316 9.08 -11.72 6.28
C ALA A 316 7.80 -11.38 5.53
N LEU A 317 6.85 -10.67 6.17
CA LEU A 317 5.61 -10.23 5.55
C LEU A 317 5.86 -9.30 4.36
N LEU A 318 6.68 -8.25 4.53
CA LEU A 318 6.96 -7.28 3.48
C LEU A 318 7.61 -7.94 2.25
N ARG A 319 8.53 -8.91 2.47
CA ARG A 319 9.09 -9.72 1.39
C ARG A 319 8.02 -10.61 0.74
N ARG A 320 7.15 -11.23 1.54
CA ARG A 320 6.11 -12.14 1.07
C ARG A 320 5.06 -11.47 0.19
N ILE A 321 4.72 -10.22 0.48
CA ILE A 321 3.79 -9.43 -0.34
C ILE A 321 4.46 -8.75 -1.54
N GLY A 322 5.78 -8.86 -1.68
CA GLY A 322 6.53 -8.23 -2.78
C GLY A 322 6.75 -6.74 -2.61
N CYS A 323 6.75 -6.23 -1.38
CA CYS A 323 6.93 -4.81 -1.10
C CYS A 323 8.29 -4.30 -1.61
N PRO A 324 8.33 -3.21 -2.41
CA PRO A 324 9.56 -2.60 -2.86
C PRO A 324 10.42 -2.14 -1.69
N ARG A 325 11.75 -2.31 -1.83
CA ARG A 325 12.73 -1.97 -0.80
C ARG A 325 12.60 -0.53 -0.29
N ALA A 326 12.35 0.42 -1.19
CA ALA A 326 12.18 1.84 -0.85
C ALA A 326 11.00 2.11 0.10
N LEU A 327 9.99 1.23 0.12
CA LEU A 327 8.88 1.27 1.07
C LEU A 327 9.17 0.42 2.31
N SER A 328 9.78 -0.75 2.17
CA SER A 328 9.98 -1.67 3.29
C SER A 328 11.05 -1.20 4.29
N GLU A 329 12.13 -0.56 3.82
CA GLU A 329 13.22 -0.08 4.68
C GLU A 329 12.76 0.90 5.77
N PRO A 330 12.00 1.96 5.47
CA PRO A 330 11.51 2.87 6.52
C PRO A 330 10.43 2.26 7.42
N VAL A 331 9.76 1.16 7.05
CA VAL A 331 8.79 0.49 7.94
C VAL A 331 9.48 -0.12 9.16
N LEU A 332 10.66 -0.72 8.99
CA LEU A 332 11.36 -1.43 10.06
C LEU A 332 11.68 -0.56 11.29
N PRO A 333 12.32 0.62 11.17
CA PRO A 333 12.57 1.48 12.32
C PRO A 333 11.27 2.06 12.92
N LEU A 334 10.23 2.29 12.12
CA LEU A 334 8.92 2.70 12.65
C LEU A 334 8.33 1.62 13.57
N VAL A 335 8.37 0.35 13.15
CA VAL A 335 7.94 -0.79 13.98
C VAL A 335 8.83 -0.96 15.21
N ALA A 336 10.15 -0.89 15.06
CA ALA A 336 11.09 -1.08 16.18
C ALA A 336 10.94 -0.03 17.29
N GLU A 337 10.57 1.20 16.93
CA GLU A 337 10.55 2.35 17.83
C GLU A 337 9.13 2.81 18.20
N HIS A 338 8.06 2.15 17.74
CA HIS A 338 6.68 2.62 17.99
C HIS A 338 6.30 2.65 19.50
N MET A 339 7.05 1.96 20.35
CA MET A 339 6.88 1.99 21.81
C MET A 339 7.77 3.01 22.51
N ALA A 340 8.67 3.71 21.80
CA ALA A 340 9.71 4.55 22.40
C ALA A 340 9.18 5.73 23.23
N HIS A 341 7.92 6.15 23.04
CA HIS A 341 7.28 7.17 23.87
C HIS A 341 7.02 6.69 25.31
N HIS A 342 6.92 5.39 25.55
CA HIS A 342 6.70 4.85 26.88
C HIS A 342 7.92 5.12 27.77
N GLY A 343 7.72 5.93 28.82
CA GLY A 343 8.77 6.29 29.77
C GLY A 343 9.82 7.26 29.22
N MET A 344 9.63 7.81 28.00
CA MET A 344 10.51 8.83 27.45
C MET A 344 10.02 10.24 27.86
N ALA A 345 10.84 10.94 28.64
CA ALA A 345 10.69 12.39 28.81
C ALA A 345 11.30 13.11 27.59
N PRO A 346 10.53 13.97 26.87
CA PRO A 346 11.06 14.72 25.73
C PRO A 346 12.22 15.62 26.17
N SER A 347 13.40 15.38 25.61
CA SER A 347 14.58 16.24 25.77
C SER A 347 15.33 16.34 24.45
N PRO A 348 16.10 17.41 24.20
CA PRO A 348 16.80 17.57 22.93
C PRO A 348 17.69 16.38 22.55
N ARG A 349 18.38 15.81 23.55
CA ARG A 349 19.19 14.61 23.39
C ARG A 349 18.35 13.38 23.03
N ALA A 350 17.26 13.12 23.73
CA ALA A 350 16.39 11.97 23.46
C ALA A 350 15.77 12.06 22.06
N VAL A 351 15.30 13.24 21.66
CA VAL A 351 14.70 13.48 20.35
C VAL A 351 15.70 13.30 19.21
N ARG A 352 16.92 13.87 19.32
CA ARG A 352 17.98 13.65 18.31
C ARG A 352 18.36 12.18 18.19
N ARG A 353 18.48 11.47 19.32
CA ARG A 353 18.77 10.03 19.33
C ARG A 353 17.66 9.22 18.66
N LEU A 354 16.40 9.54 18.92
CA LEU A 354 15.26 8.88 18.27
C LEU A 354 15.23 9.17 16.76
N ALA A 355 15.47 10.42 16.35
CA ALA A 355 15.58 10.77 14.92
C ALA A 355 16.67 9.96 14.19
N VAL A 356 17.81 9.70 14.85
CA VAL A 356 18.89 8.86 14.29
C VAL A 356 18.49 7.40 14.19
N ARG A 357 17.82 6.83 15.20
CA ARG A 357 17.34 5.43 15.16
C ARG A 357 16.21 5.22 14.16
N LEU A 358 15.40 6.25 13.91
CA LEU A 358 14.29 6.19 12.96
C LEU A 358 14.74 6.20 11.50
N ALA A 359 15.89 6.78 11.19
CA ALA A 359 16.36 6.90 9.80
C ALA A 359 16.39 5.53 9.08
N PRO A 360 15.84 5.42 7.85
CA PRO A 360 15.45 6.51 6.95
C PRO A 360 14.04 7.08 7.18
N ALA A 361 13.26 6.57 8.13
CA ALA A 361 11.99 7.16 8.52
C ALA A 361 12.18 8.42 9.39
N THR A 362 11.07 9.11 9.65
CA THR A 362 11.06 10.43 10.31
C THR A 362 10.22 10.43 11.58
N LEU A 363 10.45 11.41 12.46
CA LEU A 363 9.64 11.60 13.66
C LEU A 363 8.19 11.94 13.33
N THR A 364 7.94 12.65 12.23
CA THR A 364 6.57 12.87 11.73
C THR A 364 5.88 11.57 11.34
N GLN A 365 6.57 10.66 10.66
CA GLN A 365 5.99 9.36 10.29
C GLN A 365 5.77 8.47 11.52
N TRP A 366 6.71 8.49 12.46
CA TRP A 366 6.61 7.78 13.73
C TRP A 366 5.41 8.24 14.56
N GLU A 367 5.24 9.55 14.73
CA GLU A 367 4.12 10.09 15.51
C GLU A 367 2.76 9.74 14.89
N ARG A 368 2.64 9.75 13.56
CA ARG A 368 1.43 9.30 12.86
C ARG A 368 1.11 7.82 13.10
N LEU A 369 2.13 6.97 13.20
CA LEU A 369 1.94 5.56 13.56
C LEU A 369 1.42 5.43 15.00
N LEU A 370 1.99 6.19 15.94
CA LEU A 370 1.52 6.21 17.33
C LEU A 370 0.08 6.72 17.45
N GLU A 371 -0.27 7.76 16.71
CA GLU A 371 -1.64 8.27 16.64
C GLU A 371 -2.59 7.21 16.08
N ALA A 372 -2.17 6.47 15.05
CA ALA A 372 -2.96 5.37 14.50
C ALA A 372 -3.15 4.23 15.50
N ASP A 373 -2.09 3.82 16.21
CA ASP A 373 -2.14 2.78 17.24
C ASP A 373 -3.14 3.16 18.35
N TYR A 374 -3.00 4.36 18.91
CA TYR A 374 -3.90 4.83 19.97
C TYR A 374 -5.31 5.16 19.47
N GLY A 375 -5.46 5.51 18.19
CA GLY A 375 -6.75 5.63 17.52
C GLY A 375 -7.45 4.30 17.23
N GLY A 376 -6.69 3.19 17.21
CA GLY A 376 -7.17 1.86 16.90
C GLY A 376 -7.71 1.06 18.10
N ARG A 377 -8.14 1.72 19.17
CA ARG A 377 -8.58 1.08 20.44
C ARG A 377 -10.03 1.41 20.83
N PRO A 378 -11.02 1.31 19.92
CA PRO A 378 -12.40 1.63 20.26
C PRO A 378 -12.91 0.78 21.45
N PRO A 379 -13.72 1.34 22.36
CA PRO A 379 -14.34 2.67 22.33
C PRO A 379 -13.48 3.79 22.94
N ARG A 380 -12.19 3.56 23.22
CA ARG A 380 -11.32 4.62 23.74
C ARG A 380 -11.18 5.74 22.70
N PRO A 381 -11.13 7.01 23.14
CA PRO A 381 -10.93 8.12 22.22
C PRO A 381 -9.51 8.08 21.61
N PRO A 382 -9.33 8.55 20.37
CA PRO A 382 -8.02 8.65 19.76
C PRO A 382 -7.12 9.62 20.54
N SER A 383 -5.81 9.38 20.50
CA SER A 383 -4.81 10.27 21.09
C SER A 383 -3.50 10.24 20.33
N ALA A 384 -2.68 11.27 20.49
CA ALA A 384 -1.43 11.48 19.78
C ALA A 384 -0.26 11.54 20.79
N PRO A 385 0.15 10.41 21.38
CA PRO A 385 1.10 10.42 22.50
C PRO A 385 2.52 10.83 22.09
N GLY A 386 2.87 10.71 20.81
CA GLY A 386 4.16 11.17 20.28
C GLY A 386 4.24 12.68 20.08
N ARG A 387 3.13 13.43 20.24
CA ARG A 387 3.05 14.85 19.90
C ARG A 387 4.07 15.74 20.63
N PRO A 388 4.30 15.60 21.96
CA PRO A 388 5.31 16.41 22.64
C PRO A 388 6.74 16.18 22.10
N VAL A 389 7.05 14.94 21.68
CA VAL A 389 8.32 14.61 21.04
C VAL A 389 8.43 15.26 19.67
N LEU A 390 7.35 15.22 18.87
CA LEU A 390 7.30 15.82 17.54
C LEU A 390 7.41 17.35 17.59
N GLU A 391 6.76 18.01 18.54
CA GLU A 391 6.85 19.46 18.73
C GLU A 391 8.28 19.90 19.04
N LEU A 392 8.97 19.19 19.94
CA LEU A 392 10.39 19.44 20.20
C LEU A 392 11.27 19.10 18.97
N ALA A 393 10.91 18.08 18.19
CA ALA A 393 11.62 17.75 16.96
C ALA A 393 11.55 18.87 15.91
N HIS A 394 10.42 19.56 15.79
CA HIS A 394 10.29 20.73 14.93
C HIS A 394 11.18 21.88 15.40
N GLN A 395 11.22 22.16 16.71
CA GLN A 395 12.10 23.19 17.28
C GLN A 395 13.58 22.91 17.02
N LEU A 396 13.96 21.63 17.00
CA LEU A 396 15.34 21.18 16.77
C LEU A 396 15.69 20.97 15.28
N GLY A 397 14.73 21.13 14.35
CA GLY A 397 14.96 20.89 12.92
C GLY A 397 15.18 19.41 12.54
N VAL A 398 14.68 18.47 13.34
CA VAL A 398 14.89 17.01 13.13
C VAL A 398 13.59 16.23 12.93
N ALA A 399 12.46 16.93 12.75
CA ALA A 399 11.15 16.30 12.54
C ALA A 399 11.11 15.42 11.27
N HIS A 400 11.82 15.83 10.22
CA HIS A 400 11.80 15.22 8.88
C HIS A 400 13.10 14.49 8.51
N GLY A 401 14.00 14.27 9.47
CA GLY A 401 15.26 13.60 9.22
C GLY A 401 16.20 13.64 10.41
N ARG A 402 17.33 12.93 10.28
CA ARG A 402 18.40 12.99 11.28
C ARG A 402 19.06 14.38 11.30
N PRO A 403 19.64 14.81 12.43
CA PRO A 403 20.44 16.03 12.46
C PRO A 403 21.53 16.01 11.38
N GLU A 404 21.69 17.10 10.64
CA GLU A 404 22.81 17.25 9.72
C GLU A 404 24.13 17.41 10.50
N PRO A 405 25.24 16.77 10.09
CA PRO A 405 26.52 16.95 10.76
C PRO A 405 27.01 18.40 10.73
N ILE A 406 27.21 19.00 11.91
CA ILE A 406 27.78 20.35 12.06
C ILE A 406 29.26 20.33 11.66
N VAL A 407 30.00 19.32 12.13
CA VAL A 407 31.40 19.12 11.75
C VAL A 407 31.48 18.36 10.43
N GLN A 408 32.18 18.94 9.46
CA GLN A 408 32.40 18.37 8.14
C GLN A 408 33.90 18.17 7.89
N GLY A 409 34.27 17.36 6.89
CA GLY A 409 35.68 17.07 6.60
C GLY A 409 36.52 18.35 6.42
N ARG A 410 36.00 19.33 5.68
CA ARG A 410 36.67 20.64 5.48
C ARG A 410 36.98 21.38 6.78
N HIS A 411 36.15 21.21 7.82
CA HIS A 411 36.35 21.84 9.12
C HIS A 411 37.57 21.25 9.81
N LEU A 412 37.70 19.92 9.80
CA LEU A 412 38.83 19.23 10.42
C LEU A 412 40.13 19.41 9.64
N LEU A 413 40.07 19.47 8.31
CA LEU A 413 41.23 19.81 7.47
C LEU A 413 41.74 21.22 7.78
N GLY A 414 40.83 22.18 7.99
CA GLY A 414 41.18 23.54 8.40
C GLY A 414 41.83 23.63 9.79
N LEU A 415 41.63 22.62 10.65
CA LEU A 415 42.30 22.49 11.95
C LEU A 415 43.64 21.74 11.87
N GLY A 416 44.14 21.46 10.67
CA GLY A 416 45.45 20.82 10.44
C GLY A 416 45.41 19.29 10.40
N LEU A 417 44.24 18.67 10.52
CA LEU A 417 44.10 17.21 10.41
C LEU A 417 44.29 16.76 8.96
N GLN A 418 45.01 15.65 8.73
CA GLN A 418 45.23 15.11 7.38
C GLN A 418 44.12 14.12 6.98
N PRO A 419 43.83 13.95 5.67
CA PRO A 419 42.91 12.92 5.20
C PRO A 419 43.34 11.52 5.66
N GLY A 420 42.44 10.77 6.30
CA GLY A 420 42.72 9.41 6.75
C GLY A 420 41.72 8.86 7.77
N PRO A 421 41.98 7.64 8.32
CA PRO A 421 41.09 6.98 9.28
C PRO A 421 40.80 7.82 10.54
N GLN A 422 41.79 8.60 11.00
CA GLN A 422 41.64 9.48 12.16
C GLN A 422 40.59 10.59 11.93
N LEU A 423 40.58 11.20 10.73
CA LEU A 423 39.57 12.19 10.36
C LEU A 423 38.17 11.57 10.37
N GLY A 424 38.01 10.38 9.79
CA GLY A 424 36.74 9.66 9.81
C GLY A 424 36.28 9.29 11.23
N ALA A 425 37.20 8.88 12.11
CA ALA A 425 36.91 8.60 13.50
C ALA A 425 36.48 9.87 14.27
N LEU A 426 37.16 11.00 14.06
CA LEU A 426 36.81 12.27 14.70
C LEU A 426 35.45 12.78 14.21
N LEU A 427 35.13 12.67 12.92
CA LEU A 427 33.79 13.00 12.39
C LEU A 427 32.69 12.18 13.07
N LYS A 428 32.89 10.86 13.25
CA LYS A 428 31.92 10.00 13.94
C LYS A 428 31.74 10.42 15.41
N ARG A 429 32.83 10.71 16.13
CA ARG A 429 32.76 11.20 17.52
C ARG A 429 32.09 12.57 17.60
N ALA A 430 32.40 13.48 16.70
CA ALA A 430 31.78 14.81 16.63
C ALA A 430 30.28 14.69 16.41
N TYR A 431 29.85 13.82 15.49
CA TYR A 431 28.43 13.59 15.26
C TYR A 431 27.72 13.01 16.48
N GLN A 432 28.36 12.07 17.19
CA GLN A 432 27.82 11.55 18.45
C GLN A 432 27.74 12.62 19.54
N ALA A 433 28.76 13.47 19.67
CA ALA A 433 28.79 14.59 20.61
C ALA A 433 27.69 15.63 20.30
N GLN A 434 27.45 15.92 19.02
CA GLN A 434 26.34 16.75 18.55
C GLN A 434 24.98 16.17 18.98
N ILE A 435 24.77 14.87 18.76
CA ILE A 435 23.53 14.18 19.18
C ILE A 435 23.35 14.29 20.70
N ASP A 436 24.44 14.11 21.45
CA ASP A 436 24.47 14.23 22.91
C ASP A 436 24.33 15.67 23.44
N GLY A 437 24.42 16.67 22.56
CA GLY A 437 24.24 18.08 22.89
C GLY A 437 25.50 18.76 23.42
N ALA A 438 26.69 18.23 23.10
CA ALA A 438 27.96 18.85 23.47
C ALA A 438 28.19 20.22 22.81
N PHE A 439 27.58 20.45 21.65
CA PHE A 439 27.62 21.70 20.91
C PHE A 439 26.42 21.80 19.97
N THR A 440 26.10 23.02 19.57
CA THR A 440 24.97 23.35 18.67
C THR A 440 25.36 24.27 17.52
N THR A 441 26.49 24.97 17.63
CA THR A 441 27.03 25.85 16.58
C THR A 441 28.30 25.30 15.96
N VAL A 442 28.69 25.84 14.80
CA VAL A 442 29.94 25.46 14.14
C VAL A 442 31.13 25.87 15.00
N GLU A 443 31.08 27.04 15.62
CA GLU A 443 32.14 27.58 16.47
C GLU A 443 32.40 26.68 17.69
N GLU A 444 31.34 26.29 18.40
CA GLU A 444 31.42 25.36 19.54
C GLU A 444 31.95 23.99 19.09
N ALA A 445 31.51 23.51 17.93
CA ALA A 445 31.92 22.24 17.38
C ALA A 445 33.41 22.22 16.97
N LEU A 446 33.91 23.33 16.43
CA LEU A 446 35.33 23.51 16.09
C LEU A 446 36.20 23.58 17.35
N ALA A 447 35.76 24.31 18.38
CA ALA A 447 36.45 24.37 19.66
C ALA A 447 36.52 22.98 20.32
N TRP A 448 35.41 22.24 20.31
CA TRP A 448 35.39 20.85 20.76
C TRP A 448 36.34 19.97 19.94
N ALA A 449 36.32 20.09 18.61
CA ALA A 449 37.18 19.29 17.73
C ALA A 449 38.67 19.57 17.97
N ALA A 450 39.07 20.84 18.17
CA ALA A 450 40.45 21.21 18.47
C ALA A 450 40.96 20.53 19.76
N GLN A 451 40.18 20.59 20.84
CA GLN A 451 40.52 19.91 22.11
C GLN A 451 40.71 18.40 21.93
N GLN A 452 39.96 17.78 21.02
CA GLN A 452 40.05 16.36 20.74
C GLN A 452 41.26 15.98 19.88
N ILE A 453 41.83 16.92 19.13
CA ILE A 453 43.04 16.75 18.33
C ILE A 453 44.27 16.90 19.25
N ASP A 454 44.29 17.95 20.06
CA ASP A 454 45.40 18.23 20.99
C ASP A 454 45.53 17.17 22.10
N GLY A 455 44.44 16.50 22.45
CA GLY A 455 44.40 15.43 23.46
C GLY A 455 44.83 14.04 22.97
N GLN A 456 45.20 13.85 21.69
CA GLN A 456 45.74 12.58 21.20
C GLN A 456 47.26 12.53 21.40
N PRO A 457 47.83 11.48 22.04
CA PRO A 457 49.28 11.30 22.04
C PRO A 457 49.79 11.18 20.60
N PRO A 458 51.02 11.66 20.29
CA PRO A 458 51.57 11.57 18.94
C PRO A 458 51.54 10.10 18.48
N ALA A 459 51.14 9.90 17.22
CA ALA A 459 51.14 8.57 16.61
C ALA A 459 52.56 7.99 16.74
N ALA A 460 52.67 6.80 17.32
CA ALA A 460 53.94 6.07 17.31
C ALA A 460 54.25 5.73 15.84
N ASP A 461 55.36 6.29 15.35
CA ASP A 461 55.91 6.07 14.01
C ASP A 461 56.21 4.59 13.73
#